data_AF-A0A7V3VV11-F1
#
_entry.id   AF-A0A7V3VV11-F1
#
_cell.length_a   1.000
_cell.length_b   1.000
_cell.length_c   1.000
_cell.angle_alpha   90.00
_cell.angle_beta   90.00
_cell.angle_gamma   90.00
#
_symmetry.space_group_name_H-M   'P 1'
#
loop_
_entity.id
_entity.type
_entity.pdbx_description
1 polymer ?
#
loop_
_entity_poly.entity_id
_entity_poly.type
_entity_poly.pdbx_seq_one_letter_code
_entity_poly.pdbx_strand_id
1 'polypeptide(L)' 'MIKKEEWVMIKSFHQQGISKSEIGRILGIDRKTVNRYVKSESLPEYKRKSKPSIL' A
#
# COMPACT_ATOMS: atom_id res chain seq x y z
N MET A 1 6.93 -2.46 4.52
CA MET A 1 5.55 -2.84 4.13
C MET A 1 4.61 -1.83 4.75
N ILE A 2 3.51 -1.51 4.07
CA ILE A 2 2.55 -0.55 4.60
C ILE A 2 1.61 -1.27 5.57
N LYS A 3 1.19 -0.59 6.65
CA LYS A 3 0.16 -1.10 7.55
C LYS A 3 -1.21 -1.11 6.87
N LYS A 4 -2.14 -1.92 7.41
CA LYS A 4 -3.53 -1.95 6.96
C LYS A 4 -4.19 -0.57 7.08
N GLU A 5 -3.92 0.16 8.16
CA GLU A 5 -4.41 1.52 8.39
C GLU A 5 -4.01 2.47 7.26
N GLU A 6 -2.74 2.49 6.91
CA GLU A 6 -2.20 3.31 5.82
C GLU A 6 -2.80 2.91 4.46
N TRP A 7 -3.04 1.62 4.20
CA TRP A 7 -3.73 1.18 2.98
C TRP A 7 -5.17 1.71 2.89
N VAL A 8 -5.92 1.67 4.00
CA VAL A 8 -7.27 2.25 4.08
C VAL A 8 -7.22 3.76 3.85
N MET A 9 -6.25 4.46 4.44
CA MET A 9 -6.06 5.90 4.23
C MET A 9 -5.76 6.23 2.77
N ILE A 10 -4.87 5.47 2.10
CA ILE A 10 -4.56 5.63 0.67
C ILE A 10 -5.85 5.54 -0.18
N LYS A 11 -6.70 4.53 0.09
CA LYS A 11 -7.95 4.33 -0.65
C LYS A 11 -8.95 5.46 -0.38
N SER A 12 -9.12 5.85 0.88
CA SER A 12 -10.03 6.93 1.27
C SER A 12 -9.61 8.27 0.63
N PHE A 13 -8.34 8.65 0.72
CA PHE A 13 -7.84 9.88 0.12
C PHE A 13 -7.95 9.87 -1.42
N HIS A 14 -7.70 8.73 -2.07
CA HIS A 14 -7.92 8.61 -3.51
C HIS A 14 -9.39 8.77 -3.88
N GLN A 15 -10.32 8.21 -3.11
CA GLN A 15 -11.76 8.39 -3.33
C GLN A 15 -12.21 9.84 -3.14
N GLN A 16 -11.56 10.58 -2.24
CA GLN A 16 -11.76 12.02 -2.05
C GLN A 16 -11.15 12.89 -3.16
N GLY A 17 -10.49 12.29 -4.16
CA GLY A 17 -9.87 13.01 -5.28
C GLY A 17 -8.47 13.57 -4.98
N ILE A 18 -7.87 13.23 -3.84
CA ILE A 18 -6.50 13.67 -3.51
C ILE A 18 -5.50 13.00 -4.46
N SER A 19 -4.56 13.78 -5.00
CA SER A 19 -3.56 13.27 -5.92
C SER A 19 -2.62 12.27 -5.25
N LYS A 20 -2.16 11.26 -6.00
CA LYS A 20 -1.24 10.22 -5.49
C LYS A 20 0.05 10.79 -4.90
N SER A 21 0.54 11.91 -5.44
CA SER A 21 1.73 12.60 -4.93
C SER A 21 1.47 13.21 -3.56
N GLU A 22 0.30 13.83 -3.39
CA GLU A 22 -0.11 14.47 -2.14
C GLU A 22 -0.39 13.42 -1.05
N ILE A 23 -1.04 12.31 -1.40
CA ILE A 23 -1.20 11.15 -0.50
C ILE A 23 0.16 10.67 0.03
N GLY A 24 1.16 10.62 -0.85
CA GLY A 24 2.52 10.23 -0.46
C GLY A 24 3.17 11.21 0.52
N ARG A 25 2.95 12.52 0.33
CA ARG A 25 3.43 13.56 1.25
C ARG A 25 2.74 13.49 2.61
N ILE A 26 1.42 13.33 2.64
CA ILE A 26 0.61 13.26 3.86
C ILE A 26 1.00 12.04 4.71
N LEU A 27 1.15 10.89 4.06
CA LEU A 27 1.43 9.61 4.75
C LEU A 27 2.93 9.31 4.91
N GLY A 28 3.82 10.15 4.36
CA GLY A 28 5.27 9.93 4.39
C GLY A 28 5.73 8.71 3.59
N ILE A 29 4.98 8.32 2.55
CA ILE A 29 5.25 7.14 1.71
C ILE A 29 5.53 7.52 0.27
N ASP A 30 6.36 6.72 -0.40
CA ASP A 30 6.73 6.96 -1.79
C ASP A 30 5.52 6.93 -2.74
N ARG A 31 5.50 7.81 -3.74
CA ARG A 31 4.40 7.89 -4.73
C ARG A 31 4.19 6.58 -5.48
N LYS A 32 5.25 5.82 -5.79
CA LYS A 32 5.14 4.52 -6.48
C LYS A 32 4.44 3.51 -5.59
N THR A 33 4.70 3.59 -4.29
CA THR A 33 4.01 2.81 -3.26
C THR A 33 2.52 3.15 -3.26
N VAL A 34 2.13 4.42 -3.15
CA VAL A 34 0.73 4.85 -3.28
C VAL A 34 0.09 4.32 -4.57
N ASN A 35 0.75 4.50 -5.71
CA ASN A 35 0.21 4.05 -7.00
C ASN A 35 -0.01 2.53 -7.07
N ARG A 36 0.90 1.73 -6.50
CA ARG A 36 0.74 0.27 -6.41
C ARG A 36 -0.51 -0.09 -5.62
N TYR A 37 -0.72 0.52 -4.45
CA TYR A 37 -1.83 0.16 -3.56
C TYR A 37 -3.18 0.75 -3.95
N VAL A 38 -3.20 1.88 -4.66
CA VAL A 38 -4.41 2.37 -5.32
C VAL A 38 -4.90 1.35 -6.35
N LYS A 39 -4.00 0.78 -7.17
CA LYS A 39 -4.33 -0.21 -8.20
C LYS A 39 -4.61 -1.61 -7.63
N SER A 40 -4.06 -1.95 -6.47
CA SER A 40 -4.30 -3.23 -5.82
C SER A 40 -5.72 -3.28 -5.24
N GLU A 41 -6.47 -4.33 -5.56
CA GLU A 41 -7.75 -4.63 -4.91
C GLU A 41 -7.57 -5.39 -3.58
N SER A 42 -6.44 -6.08 -3.43
CA SER A 42 -6.12 -6.85 -2.23
C SER A 42 -5.28 -6.07 -1.23
N LEU A 43 -5.49 -6.40 0.04
CA LEU A 43 -4.69 -5.95 1.18
C LEU A 43 -3.22 -6.34 0.99
N PRO A 44 -2.26 -5.57 1.56
CA PRO A 44 -0.87 -6.01 1.68
C PRO A 44 -0.77 -7.29 2.52
N GLU A 45 -0.95 -8.46 1.91
CA GLU A 45 -0.65 -9.74 2.55
C GLU A 45 0.84 -9.99 2.49
N TYR A 46 1.49 -9.99 3.66
CA TYR A 46 2.85 -10.54 3.77
C TYR A 46 2.77 -12.05 3.70
N LYS A 47 2.78 -12.61 2.48
CA LYS A 47 3.06 -14.04 2.31
C LYS A 47 4.56 -14.25 2.46
N ARG A 48 4.99 -14.67 3.65
CA ARG A 48 6.34 -15.18 3.88
C ARG A 48 6.50 -16.37 2.93
N LYS A 49 7.30 -16.25 1.87
CA LYS A 49 7.60 -17.39 1.00
C LYS A 49 8.29 -18.44 1.87
N SER A 50 7.60 -19.55 2.18
CA SER A 50 8.26 -20.67 2.83
C SER A 50 9.33 -21.15 1.87
N LYS A 51 10.61 -20.96 2.22
CA LYS A 51 11.67 -21.67 1.52
C LYS A 51 11.44 -23.16 1.82
N PRO A 52 11.47 -24.05 0.82
CA PRO A 52 11.44 -25.48 1.12
C PRO A 52 12.61 -25.75 2.08
N SER A 53 12.27 -26.23 3.27
CA SER A 53 13.27 -26.75 4.20
C SER A 53 13.79 -28.02 3.55
N ILE A 54 15.02 -28.00 3.06
CA ILE A 54 15.72 -29.21 2.63
C ILE A 54 16.14 -29.90 3.93
N LEU A 55 15.41 -30.96 4.30
CA LEU A 55 15.81 -31.94 5.31
C LEU A 55 16.40 -33.15 4.59
#